data_AF-A0A939WYM0-F1
#
_entry.id   AF-A0A939WYM0-F1
#
_cell.length_a   1.000
_cell.length_b   1.000
_cell.length_c   1.000
_cell.angle_alpha   90.00
_cell.angle_beta   90.00
_cell.angle_gamma   90.00
#
_symmetry.space_group_name_H-M   'P 1'
#
loop_
_entity.id
_entity.type
_entity.pdbx_description
1 polymer ?
#
loop_
_entity_poly.entity_id
_entity_poly.type
_entity_poly.pdbx_seq_one_letter_code
_entity_poly.pdbx_strand_id
1 'polypeptide(L)'
;LLIPPYDEYLIGYKSRDIVLPPEHRHRAHNNSGIFQPIIACDGIICGNWSPFKDDCQVDFFDGGNKMENLQEAWTLYQRFRQK
;
A
#
# COMPACT_ATOMS: atom_id res chain seq x y z
N LEU A 1 1.29 -0.24 7.60
CA LEU A 1 0.28 0.80 7.28
C LEU A 1 -0.41 0.43 5.97
N LEU A 2 -1.74 0.49 5.94
CA LEU A 2 -2.52 0.37 4.70
C LEU A 2 -2.72 1.77 4.12
N ILE A 3 -2.11 2.03 2.97
CA ILE A 3 -2.13 3.34 2.31
C ILE A 3 -3.08 3.25 1.12
N PRO A 4 -4.10 4.14 1.03
CA PRO A 4 -5.10 4.11 -0.03
C PRO A 4 -4.48 4.44 -1.41
N PRO A 5 -5.20 4.16 -2.50
CA PRO A 5 -4.76 4.60 -3.83
C PRO A 5 -4.69 6.13 -3.88
N TYR A 6 -3.77 6.66 -4.70
CA TYR A 6 -3.52 8.10 -4.88
C TYR A 6 -3.09 8.86 -3.62
N ASP A 7 -2.45 8.17 -2.66
CA ASP A 7 -1.92 8.80 -1.47
C ASP A 7 -0.66 9.65 -1.75
N GLU A 8 -0.53 10.76 -1.02
CA GLU A 8 0.61 11.69 -1.10
C GLU A 8 1.95 11.02 -0.84
N TYR A 9 1.98 9.93 -0.08
CA TYR A 9 3.18 9.13 0.17
C TYR A 9 3.88 8.69 -1.11
N LEU A 10 3.11 8.32 -2.13
CA LEU A 10 3.65 8.00 -3.45
C LEU A 10 3.68 9.20 -4.39
N ILE A 11 2.80 10.19 -4.26
CA ILE A 11 2.69 11.28 -5.24
C ILE A 11 3.73 12.38 -4.96
N GLY A 12 4.02 12.68 -3.70
CA GLY A 12 4.75 13.87 -3.28
C GLY A 12 6.26 13.88 -3.58
N TYR A 13 6.87 12.71 -3.82
CA TYR A 13 8.32 12.62 -4.04
C TYR A 13 8.70 12.63 -5.53
N LYS A 14 9.83 13.26 -5.82
CA LYS A 14 10.45 13.27 -7.15
C LYS A 14 10.93 11.87 -7.58
N SER A 15 11.56 11.14 -6.66
CA SER A 15 11.90 9.71 -6.83
C SER A 15 11.26 8.89 -5.71
N ARG A 16 10.82 7.68 -6.06
CA ARG A 16 10.16 6.72 -5.16
C ARG A 16 11.09 5.58 -4.75
N ASP A 17 12.32 5.56 -5.29
CA ASP A 17 13.25 4.44 -5.14
C ASP A 17 13.71 4.25 -3.68
N ILE A 18 13.56 5.29 -2.86
CA ILE A 18 13.86 5.25 -1.41
C ILE A 18 12.86 4.42 -0.60
N VAL A 19 11.63 4.25 -1.09
CA VAL A 19 10.53 3.58 -0.39
C VAL A 19 9.96 2.41 -1.19
N LEU A 20 10.23 2.36 -2.49
CA LEU A 20 9.71 1.37 -3.42
C LEU A 20 10.86 0.75 -4.23
N PRO A 21 11.17 -0.53 -4.00
CA PRO A 21 12.14 -1.25 -4.83
C PRO A 21 11.74 -1.19 -6.31
N PRO A 22 12.66 -0.84 -7.25
CA PRO A 22 12.35 -0.65 -8.66
C PRO A 22 11.65 -1.84 -9.34
N GLU A 23 11.97 -3.07 -8.91
CA GLU A 23 11.36 -4.32 -9.36
C GLU A 23 9.84 -4.40 -9.10
N HIS A 24 9.35 -3.64 -8.13
CA HIS A 24 7.93 -3.61 -7.76
C HIS A 24 7.23 -2.32 -8.20
N ARG A 25 7.90 -1.47 -9.00
CA ARG A 25 7.34 -0.17 -9.42
C ARG A 25 5.95 -0.30 -10.04
N HIS A 26 5.81 -1.23 -10.97
CA HIS A 26 4.57 -1.50 -11.70
C HIS A 26 3.42 -2.02 -10.82
N ARG A 27 3.73 -2.53 -9.62
CA ARG A 27 2.73 -2.98 -8.65
C ARG A 27 2.17 -1.81 -7.83
N ALA A 28 2.95 -0.76 -7.61
CA ALA A 28 2.51 0.42 -6.83
C ALA A 28 1.97 1.54 -7.73
N HIS A 29 2.51 1.73 -8.93
CA HIS A 29 2.02 2.72 -9.88
C HIS A 29 2.39 2.40 -11.33
N ASN A 30 1.72 3.02 -12.30
CA ASN A 30 2.05 2.90 -13.72
C ASN A 30 2.49 4.23 -14.35
N ASN A 31 2.94 4.19 -15.61
CA ASN A 31 3.38 5.37 -16.34
C ASN A 31 2.22 6.31 -16.75
N SER A 32 0.97 5.85 -16.62
CA SER A 32 -0.24 6.62 -16.89
C SER A 32 -0.76 7.38 -15.67
N GLY A 33 -0.02 7.38 -14.55
CA GLY A 33 -0.39 8.10 -13.33
C GLY A 33 -1.43 7.38 -12.46
N ILE A 34 -1.64 6.07 -12.65
CA ILE A 34 -2.47 5.27 -11.75
C ILE A 34 -1.61 4.84 -10.55
N PHE A 35 -2.10 5.12 -9.34
CA PHE A 35 -1.47 4.74 -8.08
C PHE A 35 -2.34 3.69 -7.37
N GLN A 36 -1.76 2.53 -7.12
CA GLN A 36 -2.42 1.40 -6.49
C GLN A 36 -2.42 1.55 -4.96
N PRO A 37 -3.36 0.91 -4.25
CA PRO A 37 -3.28 0.77 -2.81
C PRO A 37 -2.06 -0.07 -2.43
N ILE A 38 -1.29 0.41 -1.45
CA ILE A 38 -0.01 -0.18 -1.05
C ILE A 38 0.05 -0.44 0.46
N ILE A 39 0.90 -1.39 0.84
CA ILE A 39 1.25 -1.70 2.22
C ILE A 39 2.65 -1.15 2.47
N ALA A 40 2.81 -0.34 3.51
CA ALA A 40 4.10 0.13 3.98
C ALA A 40 4.43 -0.45 5.37
N CYS A 41 5.59 -1.10 5.49
CA CYS A 41 6.17 -1.54 6.76
C CYS A 41 7.48 -0.79 6.98
N ASP A 42 7.64 -0.14 8.14
CA ASP A 42 8.82 0.65 8.48
C ASP A 42 9.23 1.67 7.41
N GLY A 43 8.24 2.29 6.76
CA GLY A 43 8.45 3.24 5.66
C GLY A 43 8.80 2.61 4.31
N ILE A 44 8.92 1.29 4.21
CA ILE A 44 9.19 0.60 2.95
C ILE A 44 7.93 -0.06 2.43
N ILE A 45 7.66 0.13 1.14
CA ILE A 45 6.54 -0.48 0.45
C ILE A 45 6.85 -1.94 0.22
N CYS A 46 6.00 -2.80 0.78
CA CYS A 46 6.22 -4.24 0.81
C CYS A 46 5.06 -5.05 0.22
N GLY A 47 4.01 -4.40 -0.29
CA GLY A 47 2.85 -5.12 -0.80
C GLY A 47 1.74 -4.23 -1.36
N ASN A 48 0.71 -4.89 -1.87
CA ASN A 48 -0.57 -4.29 -2.26
C ASN A 48 -1.68 -4.80 -1.36
N TRP A 49 -2.78 -4.05 -1.30
CA TRP A 49 -4.01 -4.49 -0.62
C TRP A 49 -5.25 -4.03 -1.38
N SER A 50 -6.42 -4.58 -1.04
CA SER A 50 -7.69 -4.25 -1.70
C SER A 50 -8.65 -3.46 -0.81
N PRO A 51 -8.78 -2.12 -0.99
CA PRO A 51 -9.68 -1.29 -0.18
C PRO A 51 -11.18 -1.50 -0.44
N PHE A 52 -11.50 -2.04 -1.61
CA PHE A 52 -12.88 -2.18 -2.09
C PHE A 52 -13.47 -3.57 -1.88
N LYS A 53 -12.75 -4.46 -1.20
CA LYS A 53 -13.23 -5.79 -0.82
C LYS A 53 -13.84 -5.73 0.58
N ASP A 54 -14.75 -6.66 0.87
CA ASP A 54 -15.32 -6.82 2.21
C ASP A 54 -14.28 -7.37 3.19
N ASP A 55 -13.40 -8.24 2.69
CA ASP A 55 -12.31 -8.85 3.44
C ASP A 55 -10.97 -8.12 3.22
N CYS A 56 -10.12 -8.16 4.25
CA CYS A 56 -8.75 -7.64 4.18
C CYS A 56 -7.89 -8.56 3.30
N GLN A 57 -7.76 -8.22 2.01
CA GLN A 57 -6.88 -8.93 1.07
C GLN A 57 -5.57 -8.18 0.92
N VAL A 58 -4.47 -8.88 1.22
CA VAL A 58 -3.10 -8.38 1.12
C VAL A 58 -2.25 -9.29 0.25
N ASP A 59 -1.31 -8.69 -0.47
CA ASP A 59 -0.36 -9.38 -1.33
C ASP A 59 1.03 -8.75 -1.12
N PHE A 60 1.89 -9.46 -0.39
CA PHE A 60 3.25 -9.02 -0.09
C PHE A 60 4.20 -9.37 -1.23
N PHE A 61 5.12 -8.46 -1.53
CA PHE A 61 6.07 -8.59 -2.64
C PHE A 61 7.00 -9.81 -2.49
N ASP A 62 7.45 -10.07 -1.27
CA ASP A 62 8.38 -11.16 -0.97
C ASP A 62 7.68 -12.45 -0.48
N GLY A 63 6.35 -12.51 -0.53
CA GLY A 63 5.56 -13.67 -0.08
C GLY A 63 5.56 -13.94 1.43
N GLY A 64 6.35 -13.22 2.23
CA GLY A 64 6.33 -13.28 3.69
C GLY A 64 5.35 -12.28 4.30
N ASN A 65 4.66 -12.68 5.38
CA ASN A 65 3.83 -11.76 6.15
C ASN A 65 4.73 -10.85 7.01
N LYS A 66 4.91 -9.60 6.58
CA LYS A 66 5.77 -8.60 7.26
C LYS A 66 5.01 -7.64 8.17
N MET A 67 3.69 -7.77 8.29
CA MET A 67 2.87 -6.80 9.04
C MET A 67 2.20 -7.45 10.25
N GLU A 68 2.70 -7.16 11.45
CA GLU A 68 2.16 -7.71 12.70
C GLU A 68 0.73 -7.21 12.99
N ASN A 69 0.44 -5.92 12.73
CA ASN A 69 -0.82 -5.27 13.10
C ASN A 69 -1.79 -5.08 11.92
N LEU A 70 -1.89 -6.06 11.02
CA LEU A 70 -2.72 -5.95 9.81
C LEU A 70 -4.21 -5.73 10.12
N GLN A 71 -4.76 -6.49 11.07
CA GLN A 71 -6.18 -6.43 11.42
C GLN A 71 -6.57 -5.06 11.99
N GLU A 72 -5.72 -4.49 12.84
CA GLU A 72 -5.92 -3.16 13.41
C GLU A 72 -5.91 -2.09 12.31
N ALA A 73 -4.93 -2.15 11.40
CA ALA A 73 -4.84 -1.23 10.27
C ALA A 73 -6.08 -1.32 9.35
N TRP A 74 -6.61 -2.52 9.14
CA TRP A 74 -7.85 -2.73 8.41
C TRP A 74 -9.06 -2.10 9.10
N THR A 75 -9.22 -2.32 10.41
CA THR A 75 -10.30 -1.70 11.19
C THR A 75 -10.24 -0.18 11.17
N LEU A 76 -9.03 0.40 11.26
CA LEU A 76 -8.83 1.85 11.12
C LEU A 76 -9.27 2.36 9.74
N TYR A 77 -8.90 1.65 8.67
CA TYR A 77 -9.34 2.00 7.32
C TYR A 77 -10.86 1.90 7.14
N GLN A 78 -11.49 0.84 7.64
CA GLN A 78 -12.95 0.69 7.59
C GLN A 78 -13.67 1.84 8.31
N ARG A 79 -13.13 2.28 9.47
CA ARG A 79 -13.65 3.43 10.19
C ARG A 79 -13.49 4.73 9.40
N PHE A 80 -12.37 4.92 8.71
CA PHE A 80 -12.16 6.07 7.84
C PHE A 80 -13.17 6.10 6.68
N ARG A 81 -13.43 4.95 6.05
CA ARG A 81 -14.36 4.84 4.90
C ARG A 81 -15.82 5.13 5.23
N GLN A 82 -16.23 5.01 6.50
CA GLN A 82 -17.60 5.23 6.96
C GLN A 82 -17.89 6.68 7.39
N LYS A 83 -16.87 7.53 7.46
CA LYS A 83 -17.00 8.96 7.77
C LYS A 83 -17.13 9.78 6.49
#